data_AF-A0A7C9DG30-F1
#
_entry.id   AF-A0A7C9DG30-F1
#
_cell.length_a   1.000
_cell.length_b   1.000
_cell.length_c   1.000
_cell.angle_alpha   90.00
_cell.angle_beta   90.00
_cell.angle_gamma   90.00
#
_symmetry.space_group_name_H-M   'P 1'
#
loop_
_entity.id
_entity.type
_entity.pdbx_description
1 polymer ?
#
loop_
_entity_poly.entity_id
_entity_poly.type
_entity_poly.pdbx_seq_one_letter_code
_entity_poly.pdbx_strand_id
1 'polypeptide(L)'
;MLKARRVVGKGEAMAAHYAFGPNEDDTIIKHRLLTRTTTTRGEPPLKKLQKKFTAFALEVEKDADNYNDCERLAKAFLQELTTFEIPLLKSKAVIDANLREKENFNELKDEITTQIHQVEEEIEDLKKQLEASKIERKHKEECEAIRKLIAMQPPRSETEKMIAELEKEIAALEAEDAATSRLLELRKKQFALLLHVVDELQATIEEEQKSLLEEMKNYPEEQKSGSEEPGRVAEAMATD
;
A
#
# COMPACT_ATOMS: atom_id res chain seq x y z
N MET A 1 28.66 -23.99 17.54
CA MET A 1 28.37 -25.31 16.94
C MET A 1 26.87 -25.48 16.77
N LEU A 2 26.37 -25.30 15.55
CA LEU A 2 24.96 -25.41 15.19
C LEU A 2 24.62 -26.88 14.90
N LYS A 3 23.70 -27.45 15.66
CA LYS A 3 23.28 -28.86 15.54
C LYS A 3 22.14 -28.95 14.51
N ALA A 4 22.47 -29.30 13.28
CA ALA A 4 21.51 -29.51 12.20
C ALA A 4 20.62 -30.73 12.50
N ARG A 5 19.30 -30.52 12.52
CA ARG A 5 18.28 -31.55 12.69
C ARG A 5 17.96 -32.15 11.32
N ARG A 6 18.42 -33.39 11.06
CA ARG A 6 17.99 -34.18 9.89
C ARG A 6 16.50 -34.52 10.03
N VAL A 7 15.69 -34.09 9.08
CA VAL A 7 14.34 -34.62 8.84
C VAL A 7 14.48 -35.85 7.96
N VAL A 8 14.15 -37.02 8.51
CA VAL A 8 14.02 -38.27 7.76
C VAL A 8 12.62 -38.28 7.14
N GLY A 9 12.54 -38.11 5.83
CA GLY A 9 11.32 -38.33 5.07
C GLY A 9 10.99 -39.82 5.06
N LYS A 10 9.96 -40.21 5.81
CA LYS A 10 9.29 -41.52 5.65
C LYS A 10 8.23 -41.38 4.56
N GLY A 11 8.68 -41.45 3.31
CA GLY A 11 7.84 -41.73 2.15
C GLY A 11 7.94 -43.20 1.79
N GLU A 12 7.63 -44.11 2.72
CA GLU A 12 7.35 -45.50 2.36
C GLU A 12 5.86 -45.59 2.10
N ALA A 13 5.50 -45.41 0.83
CA ALA A 13 4.22 -45.91 0.34
C ALA A 13 4.20 -47.41 0.64
N MET A 14 3.38 -47.82 1.61
CA MET A 14 3.02 -49.21 1.81
C MET A 14 2.25 -49.66 0.56
N ALA A 15 3.00 -50.07 -0.46
CA ALA A 15 2.45 -50.88 -1.53
C ALA A 15 1.99 -52.18 -0.87
N ALA A 16 0.68 -52.27 -0.63
CA ALA A 16 0.06 -53.49 -0.19
C ALA A 16 0.47 -54.59 -1.18
N HIS A 17 1.22 -55.58 -0.69
CA HIS A 17 1.58 -56.77 -1.45
C HIS A 17 0.31 -57.56 -1.73
N TYR A 18 -0.37 -57.22 -2.80
CA TYR A 18 -1.47 -57.99 -3.36
C TYR A 18 -0.91 -59.24 -4.02
N ALA A 19 -1.46 -60.41 -3.67
CA ALA A 19 -1.01 -61.70 -4.18
C ALA A 19 -1.41 -61.93 -5.66
N PHE A 20 -2.32 -61.10 -6.19
CA PHE A 20 -2.76 -61.10 -7.59
C PHE A 20 -2.85 -59.64 -8.11
N GLY A 21 -3.03 -59.46 -9.41
CA GLY A 21 -3.18 -58.12 -9.99
C GLY A 21 -4.48 -57.44 -9.54
N PRO A 22 -4.54 -56.10 -9.39
CA PRO A 22 -5.69 -55.40 -8.81
C PRO A 22 -7.05 -55.69 -9.47
N ASN A 23 -7.08 -55.93 -10.78
CA ASN A 23 -8.31 -56.29 -11.50
C ASN A 23 -8.74 -57.76 -11.29
N GLU A 24 -7.77 -58.65 -11.06
CA GLU A 24 -8.01 -60.06 -10.78
C GLU A 24 -8.41 -60.25 -9.31
N ASP A 25 -7.80 -59.47 -8.41
CA ASP A 25 -8.09 -59.46 -6.98
C ASP A 25 -9.53 -59.06 -6.69
N ASP A 26 -10.06 -58.01 -7.31
CA ASP A 26 -11.45 -57.61 -7.10
C ASP A 26 -12.43 -58.73 -7.51
N THR A 27 -12.11 -59.45 -8.58
CA THR A 27 -12.92 -60.58 -9.06
C THR A 27 -12.84 -61.75 -8.08
N ILE A 28 -11.64 -62.06 -7.58
CA ILE A 28 -11.39 -63.13 -6.60
C ILE A 28 -12.05 -62.81 -5.25
N ILE A 29 -11.90 -61.57 -4.76
CA ILE A 29 -12.49 -61.07 -3.52
C ILE A 29 -14.01 -61.08 -3.61
N LYS A 30 -14.58 -60.58 -4.72
CA LYS A 30 -16.01 -60.64 -4.99
C LYS A 30 -16.51 -62.08 -4.99
N HIS A 31 -15.83 -62.99 -5.68
CA HIS A 31 -16.21 -64.40 -5.70
C HIS A 31 -16.15 -65.03 -4.31
N ARG A 32 -15.12 -64.73 -3.52
CA ARG A 32 -14.93 -65.21 -2.15
C ARG A 32 -15.97 -64.66 -1.18
N LEU A 33 -16.38 -63.40 -1.32
CA LEU A 33 -17.44 -62.78 -0.52
C LEU A 33 -18.81 -63.37 -0.85
N LEU A 34 -19.13 -63.53 -2.15
CA LEU A 34 -20.39 -64.09 -2.61
C LEU A 34 -20.55 -65.57 -2.24
N THR A 35 -19.49 -66.37 -2.43
CA THR A 35 -19.54 -67.82 -2.18
C THR A 35 -19.20 -68.19 -0.72
N ARG A 36 -18.66 -67.25 0.05
CA ARG A 36 -18.12 -67.46 1.40
C ARG A 36 -17.22 -68.70 1.46
N THR A 37 -16.40 -68.91 0.42
CA THR A 37 -15.47 -70.05 0.31
C THR A 37 -14.45 -70.13 1.43
N THR A 38 -14.28 -69.05 2.21
CA THR A 38 -13.56 -69.05 3.48
C THR A 38 -14.44 -68.54 4.61
N THR A 39 -14.84 -69.42 5.52
CA THR A 39 -15.49 -69.07 6.78
C THR A 39 -14.49 -69.38 7.90
N THR A 40 -14.37 -68.49 8.89
CA THR A 40 -13.43 -68.64 10.02
C THR A 40 -13.82 -69.77 10.99
N ARG A 41 -15.07 -70.27 10.93
CA ARG A 41 -15.54 -71.44 11.69
C ARG A 41 -16.64 -72.19 10.94
N GLY A 42 -16.37 -73.43 10.56
CA GLY A 42 -17.34 -74.35 9.94
C GLY A 42 -17.13 -74.59 8.44
N GLU A 43 -17.95 -75.47 7.87
CA GLU A 43 -17.94 -75.80 6.45
C GLU A 43 -18.48 -74.61 5.61
N PRO A 44 -17.85 -74.26 4.47
CA PRO A 44 -18.35 -73.21 3.58
C PRO A 44 -19.81 -73.47 3.18
N PRO A 45 -20.71 -72.47 3.24
CA PRO A 45 -22.13 -72.65 2.94
C PRO A 45 -22.40 -73.30 1.57
N LEU A 46 -21.64 -72.90 0.53
CA LEU A 46 -21.74 -73.49 -0.80
C LEU A 46 -21.33 -74.97 -0.82
N LYS A 47 -20.28 -75.34 -0.08
CA LYS A 47 -19.81 -76.73 0.01
C LYS A 47 -20.81 -77.61 0.78
N LYS A 48 -21.43 -77.06 1.83
CA LYS A 48 -22.50 -77.72 2.58
C LYS A 48 -23.74 -77.95 1.73
N LEU A 49 -24.15 -76.95 0.95
CA LEU A 49 -25.24 -77.08 -0.03
C LEU A 49 -24.93 -78.13 -1.10
N GLN A 50 -23.73 -78.10 -1.67
CA GLN A 50 -23.26 -79.08 -2.65
C GLN A 50 -23.33 -80.51 -2.10
N LYS A 51 -22.86 -80.75 -0.86
CA LYS A 51 -22.95 -82.07 -0.22
C LYS A 51 -24.40 -82.55 -0.07
N LYS A 52 -25.34 -81.67 0.31
CA LYS A 52 -26.77 -82.01 0.43
C LYS A 52 -27.38 -82.35 -0.93
N PHE A 53 -27.02 -81.60 -1.97
CA PHE A 53 -27.41 -81.88 -3.35
C PHE A 53 -26.91 -83.24 -3.82
N THR A 54 -25.59 -83.50 -3.69
CA THR A 54 -25.00 -84.77 -4.12
C THR A 54 -25.57 -85.96 -3.35
N ALA A 55 -25.83 -85.81 -2.04
CA ALA A 55 -26.46 -86.87 -1.25
C ALA A 55 -27.89 -87.20 -1.73
N PHE A 56 -28.67 -86.17 -2.08
CA PHE A 56 -30.00 -86.37 -2.67
C PHE A 56 -29.92 -87.02 -4.05
N ALA A 57 -29.06 -86.52 -4.94
CA ALA A 57 -28.89 -87.06 -6.29
C ALA A 57 -28.46 -88.55 -6.28
N LEU A 58 -27.48 -88.90 -5.44
CA LEU A 58 -27.02 -90.29 -5.30
C LEU A 58 -28.08 -91.22 -4.70
N GLU A 59 -28.99 -90.73 -3.88
CA GLU A 59 -30.08 -91.56 -3.34
C GLU A 59 -31.17 -91.79 -4.40
N VAL A 60 -31.44 -90.81 -5.24
CA VAL A 60 -32.38 -90.93 -6.37
C VAL A 60 -31.85 -91.89 -7.45
N GLU A 61 -30.53 -91.95 -7.65
CA GLU A 61 -29.88 -92.85 -8.62
C GLU A 61 -29.85 -94.31 -8.19
N LYS A 62 -30.14 -94.62 -6.92
CA LYS A 62 -30.31 -96.01 -6.48
C LYS A 62 -31.68 -96.47 -6.93
N ASP A 63 -31.73 -97.35 -7.94
CA ASP A 63 -32.95 -98.06 -8.40
C ASP A 63 -33.50 -99.00 -7.30
N ALA A 64 -33.99 -98.43 -6.20
CA ALA A 64 -34.53 -99.11 -5.03
C ALA A 64 -35.80 -98.38 -4.54
N ASP A 65 -36.69 -99.08 -3.82
CA ASP A 65 -37.88 -98.49 -3.21
C ASP A 65 -37.50 -97.63 -1.96
N ASN A 66 -36.80 -96.51 -2.18
CA ASN A 66 -36.24 -95.62 -1.15
C ASN A 66 -36.92 -94.24 -1.08
N TYR A 67 -38.19 -94.15 -1.50
CA TYR A 67 -38.95 -92.90 -1.60
C TYR A 67 -38.91 -92.02 -0.35
N ASN A 68 -39.03 -92.61 0.84
CA ASN A 68 -39.00 -91.86 2.11
C ASN A 68 -37.64 -91.17 2.36
N ASP A 69 -36.54 -91.81 1.98
CA ASP A 69 -35.20 -91.24 2.12
C ASP A 69 -34.93 -90.16 1.08
N CYS A 70 -35.39 -90.36 -0.16
CA CYS A 70 -35.39 -89.35 -1.20
C CYS A 70 -36.16 -88.08 -0.78
N GLU A 71 -37.37 -88.23 -0.23
CA GLU A 71 -38.18 -87.10 0.25
C GLU A 71 -37.49 -86.35 1.41
N ARG A 72 -36.92 -87.09 2.37
CA ARG A 72 -36.17 -86.51 3.49
C ARG A 72 -34.95 -85.73 3.03
N LEU A 73 -34.18 -86.27 2.08
CA LEU A 73 -32.99 -85.61 1.52
C LEU A 73 -33.36 -84.39 0.66
N ALA A 74 -34.45 -84.46 -0.11
CA ALA A 74 -34.98 -83.32 -0.86
C ALA A 74 -35.37 -82.15 0.07
N LYS A 75 -36.10 -82.43 1.15
CA LYS A 75 -36.46 -81.44 2.18
C LYS A 75 -35.21 -80.83 2.83
N ALA A 76 -34.20 -81.65 3.15
CA ALA A 76 -32.95 -81.18 3.73
C ALA A 76 -32.14 -80.31 2.75
N PHE A 77 -32.15 -80.63 1.45
CA PHE A 77 -31.52 -79.82 0.42
C PHE A 77 -32.22 -78.47 0.23
N LEU A 78 -33.55 -78.45 0.14
CA LEU A 78 -34.33 -77.20 0.02
C LEU A 78 -34.15 -76.28 1.23
N GLN A 79 -34.08 -76.83 2.44
CA GLN A 79 -33.80 -76.07 3.65
C GLN A 79 -32.40 -75.43 3.61
N GLU A 80 -31.38 -76.18 3.17
CA GLU A 80 -30.02 -75.65 3.02
C GLU A 80 -29.93 -74.59 1.92
N LEU A 81 -30.66 -74.77 0.82
CA LEU A 81 -30.75 -73.79 -0.27
C LEU A 81 -31.35 -72.47 0.21
N THR A 82 -32.46 -72.53 0.95
CA THR A 82 -33.09 -71.34 1.56
C THR A 82 -32.14 -70.65 2.53
N THR A 83 -31.39 -71.44 3.33
CA THR A 83 -30.40 -70.91 4.26
C THR A 83 -29.23 -70.23 3.53
N PHE A 84 -28.83 -70.76 2.37
CA PHE A 84 -27.79 -70.18 1.52
C PHE A 84 -28.22 -68.90 0.81
N GLU A 85 -29.51 -68.73 0.53
CA GLU A 85 -30.06 -67.53 -0.10
C GLU A 85 -29.98 -66.28 0.79
N ILE A 86 -30.25 -66.41 2.09
CA ILE A 86 -30.22 -65.31 3.07
C ILE A 86 -28.93 -64.47 3.01
N PRO A 87 -27.70 -65.04 3.08
CA PRO A 87 -26.48 -64.26 2.99
C PRO A 87 -26.26 -63.60 1.62
N LEU A 88 -26.77 -64.19 0.52
CA LEU A 88 -26.69 -63.57 -0.81
C LEU A 88 -27.57 -62.32 -0.88
N LEU A 89 -28.80 -62.40 -0.38
CA LEU A 89 -29.70 -61.25 -0.27
C LEU A 89 -29.10 -60.15 0.61
N LYS A 90 -28.49 -60.53 1.74
CA LYS A 90 -27.78 -59.57 2.60
C LYS A 90 -26.63 -58.89 1.86
N SER A 91 -25.81 -59.65 1.13
CA SER A 91 -24.71 -59.10 0.35
C SER A 91 -25.21 -58.12 -0.71
N LYS A 92 -26.31 -58.45 -1.41
CA LYS A 92 -26.95 -57.54 -2.37
C LYS A 92 -27.41 -56.24 -1.70
N ALA A 93 -28.14 -56.34 -0.58
CA ALA A 93 -28.61 -55.16 0.15
C ALA A 93 -27.46 -54.24 0.62
N VAL A 94 -26.33 -54.83 1.03
CA VAL A 94 -25.12 -54.07 1.40
C VAL A 94 -24.49 -53.39 0.18
N ILE A 95 -24.40 -54.09 -0.97
CA ILE A 95 -23.90 -53.50 -2.22
C ILE A 95 -24.77 -52.31 -2.63
N ASP A 96 -26.09 -52.48 -2.62
CA ASP A 96 -27.05 -51.43 -2.99
C ASP A 96 -26.96 -50.22 -2.03
N ALA A 97 -26.75 -50.47 -0.73
CA ALA A 97 -26.53 -49.41 0.26
C ALA A 97 -25.22 -48.65 0.02
N ASN A 98 -24.12 -49.37 -0.21
CA ASN A 98 -22.82 -48.77 -0.50
C ASN A 98 -22.83 -47.96 -1.81
N LEU A 99 -23.60 -48.39 -2.81
CA LEU A 99 -23.75 -47.65 -4.08
C LEU A 99 -24.41 -46.29 -3.82
N ARG A 100 -25.53 -46.27 -3.08
CA ARG A 100 -26.21 -45.02 -2.70
C ARG A 100 -25.32 -44.12 -1.85
N GLU A 101 -24.57 -44.70 -0.92
CA GLU A 101 -23.66 -43.94 -0.07
C GLU A 101 -22.51 -43.33 -0.88
N LYS A 102 -21.96 -44.07 -1.85
CA LYS A 102 -20.96 -43.56 -2.79
C LYS A 102 -21.49 -42.38 -3.62
N GLU A 103 -22.71 -42.47 -4.12
CA GLU A 103 -23.36 -41.38 -4.86
C GLU A 103 -23.50 -40.12 -3.99
N ASN A 104 -23.99 -40.28 -2.75
CA ASN A 104 -24.09 -39.18 -1.78
C ASN A 104 -22.72 -38.54 -1.47
N PHE A 105 -21.66 -39.34 -1.34
CA PHE A 105 -20.30 -38.80 -1.14
C PHE A 105 -19.76 -38.05 -2.36
N ASN A 106 -20.14 -38.46 -3.59
CA ASN A 106 -19.76 -37.72 -4.79
C ASN A 106 -20.48 -36.36 -4.83
N GLU A 107 -21.78 -36.33 -4.55
CA GLU A 107 -22.55 -35.08 -4.48
C GLU A 107 -21.97 -34.12 -3.42
N LEU A 108 -21.69 -34.62 -2.22
CA LEU A 108 -21.09 -33.82 -1.15
C LEU A 108 -19.70 -33.29 -1.54
N LYS A 109 -18.89 -34.10 -2.24
CA LYS A 109 -17.58 -33.67 -2.73
C LYS A 109 -17.72 -32.52 -3.74
N ASP A 110 -18.67 -32.63 -4.66
CA ASP A 110 -18.90 -31.60 -5.69
C ASP A 110 -19.43 -30.30 -5.06
N GLU A 111 -20.30 -30.42 -4.04
CA GLU A 111 -20.77 -29.28 -3.25
C GLU A 111 -19.60 -28.57 -2.53
N ILE A 112 -18.78 -29.32 -1.80
CA ILE A 112 -17.61 -28.77 -1.10
C ILE A 112 -16.64 -28.10 -2.09
N THR A 113 -16.41 -28.72 -3.26
CA THR A 113 -15.53 -28.16 -4.29
C THR A 113 -16.07 -26.83 -4.82
N THR A 114 -17.39 -26.74 -5.01
CA THR A 114 -18.05 -25.49 -5.42
C THR A 114 -17.92 -24.41 -4.35
N GLN A 115 -18.12 -24.75 -3.08
CA GLN A 115 -17.96 -23.81 -1.96
C GLN A 115 -16.51 -23.32 -1.83
N ILE A 116 -15.52 -24.20 -2.04
CA ILE A 116 -14.09 -23.82 -2.05
C ILE A 116 -13.84 -22.76 -3.13
N HIS A 117 -14.29 -23.00 -4.37
CA HIS A 117 -14.10 -22.03 -5.45
C HIS A 117 -14.79 -20.70 -5.18
N GLN A 118 -16.01 -20.72 -4.61
CA GLN A 118 -16.70 -19.49 -4.23
C GLN A 118 -15.90 -18.70 -3.17
N VAL A 119 -15.40 -19.37 -2.13
CA VAL A 119 -14.59 -18.71 -1.09
C VAL A 119 -13.26 -18.19 -1.66
N GLU A 120 -12.63 -18.91 -2.58
CA GLU A 120 -11.42 -18.44 -3.28
C GLU A 120 -11.68 -17.15 -4.07
N GLU A 121 -12.81 -17.07 -4.77
CA GLU A 121 -13.23 -15.86 -5.50
C GLU A 121 -13.49 -14.69 -4.53
N GLU A 122 -14.22 -14.93 -3.44
CA GLU A 122 -14.47 -13.92 -2.40
C GLU A 122 -13.17 -13.39 -1.77
N ILE A 123 -12.21 -14.28 -1.50
CA ILE A 123 -10.88 -13.89 -0.99
C ILE A 123 -10.17 -12.97 -1.99
N GLU A 124 -10.22 -13.29 -3.28
CA GLU A 124 -9.54 -12.50 -4.29
C GLU A 124 -10.17 -11.10 -4.46
N ASP A 125 -11.49 -11.01 -4.37
CA ASP A 125 -12.18 -9.72 -4.39
C ASP A 125 -11.93 -8.90 -3.13
N LEU A 126 -11.89 -9.53 -1.95
CA LEU A 126 -11.53 -8.85 -0.71
C LEU A 126 -10.09 -8.30 -0.75
N LYS A 127 -9.15 -9.00 -1.38
CA LYS A 127 -7.78 -8.47 -1.58
C LYS A 127 -7.79 -7.23 -2.47
N LYS A 128 -8.54 -7.23 -3.58
CA LYS A 128 -8.65 -6.05 -4.45
C LYS A 128 -9.24 -4.86 -3.70
N GLN A 129 -10.31 -5.08 -2.92
CA GLN A 129 -10.92 -4.04 -2.10
C GLN A 129 -9.94 -3.50 -1.04
N LEU A 130 -9.15 -4.39 -0.41
CA LEU A 130 -8.15 -4.00 0.56
C LEU A 130 -7.08 -3.10 -0.07
N GLU A 131 -6.56 -3.44 -1.25
CA GLU A 131 -5.58 -2.60 -1.95
C GLU A 131 -6.16 -1.24 -2.35
N ALA A 132 -7.41 -1.20 -2.85
CA ALA A 132 -8.10 0.05 -3.13
C ALA A 132 -8.25 0.93 -1.87
N SER A 133 -8.64 0.34 -0.74
CA SER A 133 -8.77 1.05 0.53
C SER A 133 -7.43 1.59 1.06
N LYS A 134 -6.33 0.84 0.88
CA LYS A 134 -4.98 1.32 1.23
C LYS A 134 -4.59 2.56 0.41
N ILE A 135 -4.90 2.57 -0.88
CA ILE A 135 -4.64 3.72 -1.76
C ILE A 135 -5.45 4.94 -1.29
N GLU A 136 -6.75 4.76 -1.02
CA GLU A 136 -7.60 5.84 -0.50
C GLU A 136 -7.06 6.39 0.83
N ARG A 137 -6.65 5.50 1.75
CA ARG A 137 -6.05 5.90 3.02
C ARG A 137 -4.80 6.74 2.81
N LYS A 138 -3.91 6.32 1.90
CA LYS A 138 -2.68 7.06 1.57
C LYS A 138 -3.01 8.45 1.01
N HIS A 139 -3.94 8.56 0.07
CA HIS A 139 -4.37 9.86 -0.45
C HIS A 139 -4.94 10.77 0.65
N LYS A 140 -5.69 10.19 1.60
CA LYS A 140 -6.25 10.93 2.73
C LYS A 140 -5.14 11.42 3.68
N GLU A 141 -4.16 10.59 3.98
CA GLU A 141 -2.98 10.95 4.78
C GLU A 141 -2.16 12.07 4.10
N GLU A 142 -1.93 11.98 2.78
CA GLU A 142 -1.24 13.02 2.00
C GLU A 142 -2.02 14.34 2.01
N CYS A 143 -3.34 14.30 1.81
CA CYS A 143 -4.20 15.48 1.88
C CYS A 143 -4.19 16.10 3.28
N GLU A 144 -4.17 15.30 4.35
CA GLU A 144 -4.09 15.80 5.72
C GLU A 144 -2.74 16.45 6.01
N ALA A 145 -1.64 15.88 5.50
CA ALA A 145 -0.31 16.48 5.61
C ALA A 145 -0.25 17.86 4.92
N ILE A 146 -0.78 17.95 3.69
CA ILE A 146 -0.88 19.23 2.97
C ILE A 146 -1.77 20.22 3.73
N ARG A 147 -2.90 19.76 4.27
CA ARG A 147 -3.79 20.61 5.08
C ARG A 147 -3.08 21.19 6.30
N LYS A 148 -2.26 20.40 6.99
CA LYS A 148 -1.45 20.88 8.14
C LYS A 148 -0.45 21.94 7.70
N LEU A 149 0.25 21.73 6.57
CA LEU A 149 1.17 22.72 6.02
C LEU A 149 0.48 24.04 5.65
N ILE A 150 -0.71 23.96 5.03
CA ILE A 150 -1.51 25.14 4.69
C ILE A 150 -1.98 25.86 5.96
N ALA A 151 -2.41 25.12 6.99
CA ALA A 151 -2.87 25.71 8.25
C ALA A 151 -1.76 26.42 9.06
N MET A 152 -0.48 26.12 8.79
CA MET A 152 0.65 26.85 9.37
C MET A 152 0.87 28.22 8.71
N GLN A 153 0.31 28.45 7.52
CA GLN A 153 0.42 29.72 6.82
C GLN A 153 -0.72 30.67 7.26
N PRO A 154 -0.45 31.99 7.32
CA PRO A 154 -1.49 32.97 7.64
C PRO A 154 -2.61 32.96 6.58
N PRO A 155 -3.84 33.38 6.95
CA PRO A 155 -4.93 33.51 6.01
C PRO A 155 -4.56 34.44 4.85
N ARG A 156 -4.89 34.01 3.63
CA ARG A 156 -4.58 34.77 2.41
C ARG A 156 -5.13 36.20 2.44
N SER A 157 -6.31 36.40 3.02
CA SER A 157 -6.92 37.72 3.18
C SER A 157 -6.11 38.67 4.06
N GLU A 158 -5.44 38.15 5.10
CA GLU A 158 -4.58 38.96 5.95
C GLU A 158 -3.29 39.34 5.21
N THR A 159 -2.69 38.38 4.50
CA THR A 159 -1.51 38.66 3.67
C THR A 159 -1.81 39.64 2.54
N GLU A 160 -2.97 39.53 1.89
CA GLU A 160 -3.40 40.46 0.83
C GLU A 160 -3.64 41.87 1.37
N LYS A 161 -4.25 41.99 2.56
CA LYS A 161 -4.43 43.27 3.23
C LYS A 161 -3.08 43.91 3.59
N MET A 162 -2.14 43.12 4.12
CA MET A 162 -0.81 43.62 4.48
C MET A 162 -0.01 44.06 3.25
N ILE A 163 -0.12 43.34 2.14
CA ILE A 163 0.47 43.76 0.85
C ILE A 163 -0.12 45.10 0.42
N ALA A 164 -1.45 45.26 0.44
CA ALA A 164 -2.10 46.51 0.04
C ALA A 164 -1.72 47.70 0.94
N GLU A 165 -1.55 47.47 2.25
CA GLU A 165 -1.07 48.50 3.18
C GLU A 165 0.38 48.90 2.89
N LEU A 166 1.27 47.94 2.65
CA LEU A 166 2.66 48.20 2.29
C LEU A 166 2.79 48.92 0.95
N GLU A 167 2.01 48.52 -0.08
CA GLU A 167 1.99 49.20 -1.37
C GLU A 167 1.56 50.67 -1.23
N LYS A 168 0.57 50.95 -0.37
CA LYS A 168 0.14 52.31 -0.07
C LYS A 168 1.23 53.12 0.64
N GLU A 169 1.94 52.50 1.58
CA GLU A 169 3.04 53.14 2.31
C GLU A 169 4.22 53.47 1.37
N ILE A 170 4.59 52.54 0.49
CA ILE A 170 5.61 52.76 -0.55
C ILE A 170 5.21 53.95 -1.43
N ALA A 171 3.97 53.97 -1.94
CA ALA A 171 3.50 55.07 -2.77
C ALA A 171 3.52 56.42 -2.03
N ALA A 172 3.24 56.44 -0.72
CA ALA A 172 3.31 57.65 0.09
C ALA A 172 4.77 58.13 0.29
N LEU A 173 5.69 57.20 0.58
CA LEU A 173 7.12 57.49 0.73
C LEU A 173 7.73 57.98 -0.57
N GLU A 174 7.38 57.38 -1.71
CA GLU A 174 7.83 57.84 -3.04
C GLU A 174 7.33 59.27 -3.34
N ALA A 175 6.10 59.60 -2.95
CA ALA A 175 5.56 60.95 -3.10
C ALA A 175 6.27 61.97 -2.20
N GLU A 176 6.59 61.60 -0.95
CA GLU A 176 7.33 62.44 0.00
C GLU A 176 8.78 62.65 -0.46
N ASP A 177 9.45 61.61 -0.93
CA ASP A 177 10.81 61.69 -1.48
C ASP A 177 10.84 62.58 -2.72
N ALA A 178 9.87 62.41 -3.63
CA ALA A 178 9.74 63.27 -4.80
C ALA A 178 9.48 64.74 -4.42
N ALA A 179 8.66 65.00 -3.40
CA ALA A 179 8.40 66.35 -2.90
C ALA A 179 9.66 66.97 -2.26
N THR A 180 10.36 66.20 -1.43
CA THR A 180 11.59 66.62 -0.75
C THR A 180 12.71 66.88 -1.74
N SER A 181 12.88 66.01 -2.74
CA SER A 181 13.82 66.20 -3.84
C SER A 181 13.53 67.48 -4.63
N ARG A 182 12.27 67.77 -4.94
CA ARG A 182 11.88 69.04 -5.59
C ARG A 182 12.20 70.25 -4.72
N LEU A 183 11.95 70.17 -3.41
CA LEU A 183 12.25 71.25 -2.47
C LEU A 183 13.76 71.48 -2.36
N LEU A 184 14.55 70.42 -2.27
CA LEU A 184 16.01 70.48 -2.26
C LEU A 184 16.54 71.18 -3.52
N GLU A 185 16.07 70.79 -4.70
CA GLU A 185 16.45 71.43 -5.96
C GLU A 185 16.06 72.91 -6.02
N LEU A 186 14.89 73.27 -5.50
CA LEU A 186 14.50 74.68 -5.37
C LEU A 186 15.47 75.45 -4.46
N ARG A 187 15.84 74.89 -3.30
CA ARG A 187 16.79 75.53 -2.37
C ARG A 187 18.18 75.66 -2.99
N LYS A 188 18.68 74.64 -3.70
CA LYS A 188 19.94 74.73 -4.45
C LYS A 188 19.92 75.91 -5.43
N LYS A 189 18.83 76.07 -6.19
CA LYS A 189 18.65 77.20 -7.12
C LYS A 189 18.62 78.55 -6.40
N GLN A 190 17.92 78.65 -5.26
CA GLN A 190 17.87 79.87 -4.45
C GLN A 190 19.25 80.24 -3.89
N PHE A 191 20.01 79.27 -3.38
CA PHE A 191 21.37 79.50 -2.91
C PHE A 191 22.33 79.90 -4.02
N ALA A 192 22.23 79.27 -5.20
CA ALA A 192 23.03 79.65 -6.36
C ALA A 192 22.76 81.11 -6.78
N LEU A 193 21.49 81.54 -6.75
CA LEU A 193 21.13 82.94 -7.02
C LEU A 193 21.70 83.90 -5.97
N LEU A 194 21.62 83.55 -4.68
CA LEU A 194 22.20 84.37 -3.60
C LEU A 194 23.71 84.53 -3.76
N LEU A 195 24.43 83.44 -4.07
CA LEU A 195 25.87 83.48 -4.33
C LEU A 195 26.19 84.39 -5.51
N HIS A 196 25.44 84.31 -6.60
CA HIS A 196 25.61 85.20 -7.75
C HIS A 196 25.44 86.68 -7.39
N VAL A 197 24.43 87.03 -6.57
CA VAL A 197 24.23 88.41 -6.11
C VAL A 197 25.36 88.87 -5.19
N VAL A 198 25.87 87.99 -4.32
CA VAL A 198 27.05 88.28 -3.48
C VAL A 198 28.27 88.55 -4.36
N ASP A 199 28.51 87.73 -5.37
CA ASP A 199 29.62 87.89 -6.32
C ASP A 199 29.48 89.21 -7.10
N GLU A 200 28.28 89.56 -7.56
CA GLU A 200 28.00 90.85 -8.23
C GLU A 200 28.25 92.05 -7.32
N LEU A 201 27.82 91.99 -6.06
CA LEU A 201 28.07 93.05 -5.09
C LEU A 201 29.56 93.19 -4.78
N GLN A 202 30.29 92.07 -4.63
CA GLN A 202 31.74 92.08 -4.46
C GLN A 202 32.43 92.70 -5.69
N ALA A 203 32.04 92.30 -6.89
CA ALA A 203 32.56 92.89 -8.13
C ALA A 203 32.28 94.40 -8.22
N THR A 204 31.08 94.84 -7.83
CA THR A 204 30.71 96.26 -7.80
C THR A 204 31.55 97.03 -6.78
N ILE A 205 31.74 96.49 -5.57
CA ILE A 205 32.60 97.12 -4.55
C ILE A 205 34.05 97.19 -5.02
N GLU A 206 34.57 96.13 -5.66
CA GLU A 206 35.92 96.14 -6.24
C GLU A 206 36.06 97.16 -7.37
N GLU A 207 35.01 97.33 -8.18
CA GLU A 207 34.96 98.32 -9.26
C GLU A 207 34.87 99.75 -8.72
N GLU A 208 34.05 100.01 -7.70
CA GLU A 208 33.99 101.28 -6.97
C GLU A 208 35.33 101.61 -6.29
N GLN A 209 35.98 100.62 -5.65
CA GLN A 209 37.32 100.80 -5.08
C GLN A 209 38.36 101.13 -6.15
N LYS A 210 38.31 100.47 -7.31
CA LYS A 210 39.16 100.82 -8.47
C LYS A 210 38.86 102.21 -9.01
N SER A 211 37.59 102.60 -9.11
CA SER A 211 37.16 103.93 -9.56
C SER A 211 37.64 105.03 -8.59
N LEU A 212 37.51 104.83 -7.28
CA LEU A 212 38.02 105.75 -6.25
C LEU A 212 39.56 105.87 -6.32
N LEU A 213 40.27 104.76 -6.58
CA LEU A 213 41.72 104.78 -6.77
C LEU A 213 42.14 105.53 -8.05
N GLU A 214 41.36 105.43 -9.13
CA GLU A 214 41.57 106.18 -10.38
C GLU A 214 41.23 107.67 -10.22
N GLU A 215 40.18 108.02 -9.45
CA GLU A 215 39.84 109.42 -9.11
C GLU A 215 40.88 110.07 -8.19
N MET A 216 41.44 109.34 -7.22
CA MET A 216 42.60 109.80 -6.42
C MET A 216 43.86 109.99 -7.26
N LYS A 217 43.98 109.29 -8.39
CA LYS A 217 45.12 109.42 -9.33
C LYS A 217 45.04 110.64 -10.25
N ASN A 218 43.85 111.22 -10.42
CA ASN A 218 43.58 112.30 -11.38
C ASN A 218 43.45 113.71 -10.75
N TYR A 219 43.82 113.87 -9.47
CA TYR A 219 44.02 115.20 -8.85
C TYR A 219 45.44 115.73 -9.18
N PRO A 220 45.61 116.90 -9.83
CA PRO A 220 46.89 117.59 -9.88
C PRO A 220 46.98 118.61 -8.75
N GLU A 221 47.98 118.52 -7.88
CA GLU A 221 48.91 119.63 -7.65
C GLU A 221 50.08 119.29 -6.72
N GLU A 222 51.12 120.06 -6.94
CA GLU A 222 52.47 119.99 -6.42
C GLU A 222 52.65 120.48 -4.97
N GLN A 223 53.76 120.00 -4.38
CA GLN A 223 54.70 120.70 -3.50
C GLN A 223 54.47 120.79 -1.97
N LYS A 224 55.37 120.05 -1.31
CA LYS A 224 56.44 120.51 -0.37
C LYS A 224 56.23 120.40 1.16
N SER A 225 57.04 119.50 1.72
CA SER A 225 58.22 119.78 2.58
C SER A 225 58.19 119.22 4.01
N GLY A 226 59.31 118.54 4.35
CA GLY A 226 59.93 118.40 5.68
C GLY A 226 59.15 117.58 6.71
N SER A 227 59.73 116.72 7.54
CA SER A 227 61.13 116.42 7.85
C SER A 227 61.14 115.30 8.92
N GLU A 228 62.19 114.48 8.87
CA GLU A 228 62.85 113.77 9.98
C GLU A 228 62.20 112.53 10.67
N GLU A 229 62.95 111.43 10.50
CA GLU A 229 63.14 110.18 11.28
C GLU A 229 63.35 110.38 12.80
N PRO A 230 63.62 109.34 13.65
CA PRO A 230 63.50 107.87 13.48
C PRO A 230 62.94 107.11 14.72
N GLY A 231 62.57 105.83 14.52
CA GLY A 231 62.98 104.75 15.43
C GLY A 231 62.02 104.21 16.51
N ARG A 232 62.11 102.87 16.64
CA ARG A 232 61.83 101.97 17.79
C ARG A 232 60.44 101.33 18.02
N VAL A 233 60.44 100.00 17.82
CA VAL A 233 60.22 98.92 18.83
C VAL A 233 58.80 98.37 19.08
N ALA A 234 58.78 97.02 19.16
CA ALA A 234 57.88 96.09 19.85
C ALA A 234 56.52 95.78 19.19
N GLU A 235 56.18 94.54 18.81
CA GLU A 235 56.09 93.25 19.56
C GLU A 235 54.66 93.02 20.11
N ALA A 236 54.29 91.72 20.14
CA ALA A 236 53.11 91.06 20.73
C ALA A 236 52.02 90.67 19.71
N MET A 237 51.78 89.39 19.40
CA MET A 237 51.50 88.17 20.20
C MET A 237 49.99 87.85 20.24
N ALA A 238 49.70 86.66 19.72
CA ALA A 238 48.90 85.58 20.32
C ALA A 238 47.36 85.66 20.40
N THR A 239 46.77 84.58 19.87
CA THR A 239 45.62 83.75 20.35
C THR A 239 44.26 84.46 20.49
N ASP A 240 43.16 83.92 19.96
CA ASP A 240 42.62 82.56 20.06
C ASP A 240 41.75 82.26 18.82
#